data_AF-A0A1C0V688-F1
#
_entry.id   AF-A0A1C0V688-F1
#
_cell.length_a   1.000
_cell.length_b   1.000
_cell.length_c   1.000
_cell.angle_alpha   90.00
_cell.angle_beta   90.00
_cell.angle_gamma   90.00
#
_symmetry.space_group_name_H-M   'P 1'
#
loop_
_entity.id
_entity.type
_entity.pdbx_description
1 polymer ?
#
loop_
_entity_poly.entity_id
_entity_poly.type
_entity_poly.pdbx_seq_one_letter_code
_entity_poly.pdbx_strand_id
1 'polypeptide(L)'
;MTNIDGTPTFDFLQGTFNNDTLRGLAGNDTIQGFGGNDLILGNQDSDSLLGNEGADTLFGGQGNDTFYGSQGNDIINGDRGQDFLIGGEGTDILTGGVGDDLFVLDTPGEFTLTDADKITDFGKGNDRLVLTGGLKFSDLNISFAEGNTVVKDRLTGKYLVVLQGVTNLINSNFISLIGSIEQGQILPVSTTTIISGNAIGLEVAQTTIEQAIGLMYRTELPDNRGMLFPIEPPRNVKFWMKNVPMELDMIFLRDGIVQAVIANVPPCVTESCPSYGPDITVDGVIEIRGGRAAELGLKVGDRVF
;
A
#
# COMPACT_ATOMS: atom_id res chain seq x y z
N MET A 1 4.56 5.44 -27.13
CA MET A 1 5.95 5.03 -26.86
C MET A 1 6.80 6.24 -26.63
N THR A 2 6.74 6.64 -25.38
CA THR A 2 7.53 7.68 -24.73
C THR A 2 8.49 6.98 -23.78
N ASN A 3 9.71 7.49 -23.67
CA ASN A 3 10.65 7.07 -22.64
C ASN A 3 10.76 8.20 -21.62
N ILE A 4 10.46 7.91 -20.36
CA ILE A 4 10.45 8.87 -19.26
C ILE A 4 11.39 8.33 -18.18
N ASP A 5 12.46 9.06 -17.93
CA ASP A 5 13.43 8.71 -16.88
C ASP A 5 13.36 9.80 -15.79
N GLY A 6 13.31 9.37 -14.54
CA GLY A 6 13.42 10.22 -13.37
C GLY A 6 14.86 10.65 -13.09
N THR A 7 15.11 10.95 -11.83
CA THR A 7 16.35 11.44 -11.25
C THR A 7 16.75 10.52 -10.09
N PRO A 8 17.96 10.66 -9.52
CA PRO A 8 18.34 9.90 -8.33
C PRO A 8 17.69 10.37 -7.01
N THR A 9 16.53 11.02 -7.08
CA THR A 9 15.77 11.55 -5.95
C THR A 9 14.29 11.30 -6.20
N PHE A 10 13.44 11.49 -5.19
CA PHE A 10 11.98 11.37 -5.33
C PHE A 10 11.45 12.03 -6.62
N ASP A 11 10.77 11.23 -7.44
CA ASP A 11 10.12 11.66 -8.66
C ASP A 11 8.64 11.27 -8.70
N PHE A 12 7.88 12.10 -9.41
CA PHE A 12 6.52 11.79 -9.81
C PHE A 12 6.47 11.68 -11.33
N LEU A 13 6.37 10.45 -11.83
CA LEU A 13 6.42 10.13 -13.25
C LEU A 13 5.04 9.74 -13.77
N GLN A 14 4.69 10.29 -14.92
CA GLN A 14 3.40 10.11 -15.56
C GLN A 14 3.57 9.78 -17.04
N GLY A 15 3.00 8.66 -17.44
CA GLY A 15 2.92 8.20 -18.82
C GLY A 15 1.82 8.92 -19.61
N THR A 16 1.42 8.30 -20.71
CA THR A 16 0.39 8.77 -21.63
C THR A 16 -0.66 7.69 -21.83
N PHE A 17 -1.63 7.91 -22.72
CA PHE A 17 -2.58 6.85 -23.10
C PHE A 17 -2.02 5.87 -24.16
N ASN A 18 -0.69 5.79 -24.31
CA ASN A 18 -0.04 4.84 -25.19
C ASN A 18 1.05 4.10 -24.42
N ASN A 19 1.44 2.92 -24.91
CA ASN A 19 2.57 2.16 -24.38
C ASN A 19 3.81 3.03 -24.18
N ASP A 20 4.30 3.13 -22.96
CA ASP A 20 5.41 3.95 -22.53
C ASP A 20 6.45 3.11 -21.76
N THR A 21 7.60 3.72 -21.50
CA THR A 21 8.63 3.15 -20.63
C THR A 21 9.01 4.19 -19.60
N LEU A 22 8.82 3.86 -18.33
CA LEU A 22 9.03 4.77 -17.20
C LEU A 22 10.09 4.18 -16.26
N ARG A 23 11.05 5.00 -15.82
CA ARG A 23 12.11 4.58 -14.89
C ARG A 23 12.29 5.57 -13.74
N GLY A 24 12.12 5.11 -12.50
CA GLY A 24 12.34 5.90 -11.28
C GLY A 24 13.81 6.25 -11.06
N LEU A 25 14.65 5.20 -11.00
CA LEU A 25 16.10 5.19 -10.74
C LEU A 25 16.43 4.99 -9.27
N ALA A 26 16.53 6.06 -8.49
CA ALA A 26 16.80 5.97 -7.06
C ALA A 26 16.00 7.07 -6.35
N GLY A 27 15.70 6.86 -5.08
CA GLY A 27 14.66 7.63 -4.40
C GLY A 27 13.31 6.92 -4.45
N ASN A 28 12.44 7.29 -3.53
CA ASN A 28 11.15 6.64 -3.36
C ASN A 28 10.14 7.20 -4.37
N ASP A 29 10.04 6.62 -5.55
CA ASP A 29 9.32 7.23 -6.65
C ASP A 29 7.84 6.88 -6.70
N THR A 30 7.09 7.67 -7.46
CA THR A 30 5.70 7.39 -7.80
C THR A 30 5.56 7.42 -9.31
N ILE A 31 5.18 6.28 -9.89
CA ILE A 31 5.18 6.08 -11.33
C ILE A 31 3.80 5.59 -11.79
N GLN A 32 3.21 6.30 -12.76
CA GLN A 32 1.90 5.97 -13.34
C GLN A 32 1.99 5.78 -14.86
N GLY A 33 1.53 4.65 -15.39
CA GLY A 33 1.45 4.35 -16.82
C GLY A 33 0.34 5.11 -17.56
N PHE A 34 -0.83 5.24 -16.93
CA PHE A 34 -2.11 5.69 -17.50
C PHE A 34 -2.78 4.70 -18.46
N GLY A 35 -2.39 4.68 -19.73
CA GLY A 35 -3.10 3.86 -20.71
C GLY A 35 -2.16 3.23 -21.72
N GLY A 36 -2.52 2.05 -22.20
CA GLY A 36 -1.66 1.27 -23.07
C GLY A 36 -0.80 0.30 -22.26
N ASN A 37 0.02 -0.48 -22.95
CA ASN A 37 0.81 -1.53 -22.30
C ASN A 37 2.20 -0.98 -21.96
N ASP A 38 2.41 -0.67 -20.69
CA ASP A 38 3.56 0.07 -20.21
C ASP A 38 4.64 -0.85 -19.61
N LEU A 39 5.89 -0.38 -19.68
CA LEU A 39 7.00 -0.93 -18.92
C LEU A 39 7.39 0.06 -17.82
N ILE A 40 7.20 -0.33 -16.57
CA ILE A 40 7.46 0.52 -15.40
C ILE A 40 8.59 -0.11 -14.57
N LEU A 41 9.64 0.66 -14.30
CA LEU A 41 10.82 0.25 -13.54
C LEU A 41 11.05 1.20 -12.36
N GLY A 42 10.84 0.74 -11.12
CA GLY A 42 11.19 1.50 -9.91
C GLY A 42 12.70 1.67 -9.74
N ASN A 43 13.39 0.52 -9.70
CA ASN A 43 14.82 0.28 -9.55
C ASN A 43 15.35 0.26 -8.11
N GLN A 44 15.52 1.39 -7.43
CA GLN A 44 16.11 1.45 -6.08
C GLN A 44 15.22 2.25 -5.14
N ASP A 45 15.29 1.88 -3.86
CA ASP A 45 14.48 2.44 -2.80
C ASP A 45 12.99 2.07 -2.95
N SER A 46 12.14 2.58 -2.07
CA SER A 46 10.74 2.15 -1.98
C SER A 46 9.84 2.91 -2.93
N ASP A 47 9.36 2.25 -3.97
CA ASP A 47 8.58 2.84 -5.06
C ASP A 47 7.09 2.50 -5.00
N SER A 48 6.27 3.37 -5.62
CA SER A 48 4.85 3.13 -5.87
C SER A 48 4.58 3.08 -7.37
N LEU A 49 4.25 1.91 -7.89
CA LEU A 49 4.13 1.65 -9.33
C LEU A 49 2.68 1.30 -9.71
N LEU A 50 2.10 2.08 -10.63
CA LEU A 50 0.73 1.91 -11.10
C LEU A 50 0.70 1.72 -12.62
N GLY A 51 0.24 0.55 -13.08
CA GLY A 51 0.01 0.27 -14.50
C GLY A 51 -1.12 1.13 -15.06
N ASN A 52 -2.31 1.01 -14.45
CA ASN A 52 -3.59 1.61 -14.85
C ASN A 52 -4.27 0.81 -15.96
N GLU A 53 -4.60 1.42 -17.11
CA GLU A 53 -5.29 0.70 -18.19
C GLU A 53 -4.29 0.03 -19.14
N GLY A 54 -4.23 -1.29 -19.19
CA GLY A 54 -3.36 -1.98 -20.14
C GLY A 54 -2.86 -3.32 -19.63
N ALA A 55 -2.19 -4.06 -20.49
CA ALA A 55 -1.41 -5.22 -20.02
C ALA A 55 0.01 -4.75 -19.73
N ASP A 56 0.26 -4.39 -18.47
CA ASP A 56 1.46 -3.71 -18.03
C ASP A 56 2.52 -4.67 -17.50
N THR A 57 3.76 -4.20 -17.48
CA THR A 57 4.88 -4.92 -16.86
C THR A 57 5.59 -4.02 -15.86
N LEU A 58 5.51 -4.37 -14.58
CA LEU A 58 6.01 -3.58 -13.46
C LEU A 58 7.14 -4.33 -12.74
N PHE A 59 8.28 -3.66 -12.56
CA PHE A 59 9.40 -4.15 -11.77
C PHE A 59 9.77 -3.15 -10.67
N GLY A 60 9.77 -3.59 -9.42
CA GLY A 60 10.07 -2.77 -8.25
C GLY A 60 11.56 -2.55 -8.09
N GLY A 61 12.31 -3.65 -7.90
CA GLY A 61 13.76 -3.63 -7.90
C GLY A 61 14.33 -3.88 -6.52
N GLN A 62 14.97 -2.89 -5.90
CA GLN A 62 15.42 -2.97 -4.51
C GLN A 62 14.63 -2.01 -3.66
N GLY A 63 14.04 -2.47 -2.57
CA GLY A 63 13.28 -1.60 -1.68
C GLY A 63 11.95 -2.25 -1.37
N ASN A 64 11.20 -1.70 -0.44
CA ASN A 64 9.86 -2.21 -0.16
C ASN A 64 8.88 -1.49 -1.08
N ASP A 65 8.40 -2.17 -2.12
CA ASP A 65 7.65 -1.57 -3.21
C ASP A 65 6.15 -1.83 -3.09
N THR A 66 5.36 -0.94 -3.68
CA THR A 66 3.90 -1.04 -3.76
C THR A 66 3.45 -1.06 -5.22
N PHE A 67 2.68 -2.08 -5.60
CA PHE A 67 2.23 -2.29 -6.97
C PHE A 67 0.71 -2.31 -7.10
N TYR A 68 0.24 -1.68 -8.17
CA TYR A 68 -1.13 -1.80 -8.67
C TYR A 68 -1.09 -2.05 -10.18
N GLY A 69 -1.29 -3.29 -10.62
CA GLY A 69 -1.38 -3.60 -12.06
C GLY A 69 -2.54 -2.84 -12.71
N SER A 70 -3.71 -2.99 -12.09
CA SER A 70 -4.93 -2.24 -12.29
C SER A 70 -5.96 -2.85 -13.24
N GLN A 71 -6.04 -2.47 -14.51
CA GLN A 71 -6.95 -3.06 -15.48
C GLN A 71 -6.15 -3.70 -16.59
N GLY A 72 -6.31 -5.00 -16.79
CA GLY A 72 -5.64 -5.75 -17.84
C GLY A 72 -4.88 -6.93 -17.25
N ASN A 73 -4.13 -7.63 -18.10
CA ASN A 73 -3.40 -8.80 -17.65
C ASN A 73 -1.95 -8.39 -17.39
N ASP A 74 -1.63 -8.19 -16.12
CA ASP A 74 -0.38 -7.56 -15.71
C ASP A 74 0.68 -8.57 -15.32
N ILE A 75 1.94 -8.14 -15.46
CA ILE A 75 3.11 -8.87 -14.96
C ILE A 75 3.78 -7.99 -13.91
N ILE A 76 3.79 -8.46 -12.67
CA ILE A 76 4.32 -7.73 -11.52
C ILE A 76 5.44 -8.54 -10.87
N ASN A 77 6.59 -7.90 -10.66
CA ASN A 77 7.74 -8.48 -9.97
C ASN A 77 8.33 -7.50 -8.94
N GLY A 78 8.27 -7.88 -7.65
CA GLY A 78 8.86 -7.13 -6.53
C GLY A 78 10.38 -7.14 -6.51
N ASP A 79 11.01 -8.18 -7.06
CA ASP A 79 12.45 -8.43 -7.00
C ASP A 79 13.01 -8.60 -5.57
N ARG A 80 13.34 -7.53 -4.86
CA ARG A 80 13.92 -7.59 -3.51
C ARG A 80 13.28 -6.56 -2.59
N GLY A 81 12.76 -7.03 -1.47
CA GLY A 81 12.17 -6.18 -0.45
C GLY A 81 10.99 -6.88 0.19
N GLN A 82 10.29 -6.17 1.06
CA GLN A 82 8.98 -6.59 1.53
C GLN A 82 7.94 -5.87 0.69
N ASP A 83 7.41 -6.57 -0.30
CA ASP A 83 6.61 -5.93 -1.35
C ASP A 83 5.11 -6.15 -1.14
N PHE A 84 4.33 -5.17 -1.60
CA PHE A 84 2.86 -5.21 -1.56
C PHE A 84 2.29 -5.20 -2.98
N LEU A 85 1.72 -6.33 -3.39
CA LEU A 85 1.31 -6.57 -4.78
C LEU A 85 -0.22 -6.69 -4.89
N ILE A 86 -0.82 -5.84 -5.73
CA ILE A 86 -2.20 -5.94 -6.19
C ILE A 86 -2.18 -6.10 -7.71
N GLY A 87 -2.69 -7.23 -8.20
CA GLY A 87 -2.88 -7.48 -9.63
C GLY A 87 -3.91 -6.52 -10.21
N GLY A 88 -5.17 -6.64 -9.79
CA GLY A 88 -6.24 -5.81 -10.29
C GLY A 88 -7.26 -6.62 -11.09
N GLU A 89 -8.02 -5.93 -11.94
CA GLU A 89 -8.90 -6.58 -12.91
C GLU A 89 -8.09 -7.26 -13.99
N GLY A 90 -8.18 -8.58 -14.09
CA GLY A 90 -7.57 -9.31 -15.18
C GLY A 90 -7.10 -10.68 -14.74
N THR A 91 -6.13 -11.21 -15.48
CA THR A 91 -5.42 -12.43 -15.11
C THR A 91 -3.95 -12.10 -14.97
N ASP A 92 -3.52 -11.93 -13.73
CA ASP A 92 -2.21 -11.37 -13.43
C ASP A 92 -1.17 -12.43 -13.10
N ILE A 93 0.08 -12.08 -13.33
CA ILE A 93 1.24 -12.87 -12.94
C ILE A 93 2.03 -12.07 -11.92
N LEU A 94 2.03 -12.55 -10.67
CA LEU A 94 2.64 -11.89 -9.53
C LEU A 94 3.85 -12.69 -9.05
N THR A 95 4.96 -11.99 -8.83
CA THR A 95 6.21 -12.55 -8.28
C THR A 95 6.67 -11.63 -7.17
N GLY A 96 6.75 -12.14 -5.94
CA GLY A 96 7.19 -11.32 -4.80
C GLY A 96 8.70 -11.12 -4.84
N GLY A 97 9.45 -12.20 -5.10
CA GLY A 97 10.89 -12.15 -5.17
C GLY A 97 11.53 -12.57 -3.84
N VAL A 98 12.42 -11.73 -3.31
CA VAL A 98 13.12 -12.00 -2.05
C VAL A 98 12.59 -11.06 -0.97
N GLY A 99 11.99 -11.63 0.06
CA GLY A 99 11.59 -10.93 1.28
C GLY A 99 10.29 -11.51 1.82
N ASP A 100 9.61 -10.75 2.68
CA ASP A 100 8.33 -11.18 3.25
C ASP A 100 7.21 -10.40 2.55
N ASP A 101 6.59 -11.02 1.54
CA ASP A 101 5.72 -10.30 0.60
C ASP A 101 4.22 -10.46 0.91
N LEU A 102 3.44 -9.46 0.51
CA LEU A 102 1.98 -9.43 0.64
C LEU A 102 1.33 -9.43 -0.74
N PHE A 103 0.59 -10.48 -1.04
CA PHE A 103 -0.21 -10.58 -2.26
C PHE A 103 -1.68 -10.37 -1.93
N VAL A 104 -2.26 -9.32 -2.48
CA VAL A 104 -3.68 -9.02 -2.30
C VAL A 104 -4.48 -9.84 -3.28
N LEU A 105 -5.40 -10.63 -2.74
CA LEU A 105 -6.42 -11.29 -3.52
C LEU A 105 -7.58 -10.31 -3.62
N ASP A 106 -7.57 -9.49 -4.65
CA ASP A 106 -8.77 -8.80 -5.06
C ASP A 106 -9.65 -9.77 -5.86
N THR A 107 -10.92 -9.42 -6.01
CA THR A 107 -11.88 -10.32 -6.67
C THR A 107 -12.61 -9.59 -7.78
N PRO A 108 -12.04 -9.48 -8.99
CA PRO A 108 -12.75 -8.92 -10.11
C PRO A 108 -12.90 -10.01 -11.17
N GLY A 109 -13.87 -10.92 -10.98
CA GLY A 109 -14.09 -11.92 -12.00
C GLY A 109 -15.20 -12.93 -11.76
N GLU A 110 -15.96 -13.19 -12.83
CA GLU A 110 -16.97 -14.23 -13.00
C GLU A 110 -16.32 -15.48 -13.64
N PHE A 111 -15.27 -16.08 -13.06
CA PHE A 111 -14.38 -16.84 -13.96
C PHE A 111 -13.70 -18.11 -13.44
N THR A 112 -13.21 -18.87 -14.43
CA THR A 112 -12.77 -20.26 -14.38
C THR A 112 -11.29 -20.36 -13.97
N LEU A 113 -10.69 -21.57 -13.95
CA LEU A 113 -9.28 -21.73 -13.54
C LEU A 113 -8.29 -20.95 -14.43
N THR A 114 -8.64 -20.66 -15.68
CA THR A 114 -7.73 -19.95 -16.62
C THR A 114 -7.58 -18.47 -16.31
N ASP A 115 -8.53 -17.92 -15.57
CA ASP A 115 -8.72 -16.49 -15.40
C ASP A 115 -8.31 -16.03 -13.99
N ALA A 116 -7.77 -16.96 -13.18
CA ALA A 116 -7.27 -16.67 -11.85
C ALA A 116 -5.82 -16.21 -11.90
N ASP A 117 -5.49 -15.26 -11.03
CA ASP A 117 -4.12 -14.78 -10.85
C ASP A 117 -3.17 -15.91 -10.49
N LYS A 118 -1.92 -15.72 -10.88
CA LYS A 118 -0.85 -16.68 -10.67
C LYS A 118 0.24 -16.04 -9.84
N ILE A 119 0.48 -16.59 -8.65
CA ILE A 119 1.66 -16.25 -7.86
C ILE A 119 2.74 -17.30 -8.12
N THR A 120 3.89 -16.85 -8.61
CA THR A 120 4.91 -17.74 -9.19
C THR A 120 5.92 -18.27 -8.17
N ASP A 121 6.09 -17.60 -7.03
CA ASP A 121 7.14 -17.93 -6.06
C ASP A 121 6.76 -17.78 -4.58
N PHE A 122 5.46 -17.89 -4.28
CA PHE A 122 4.95 -17.83 -2.92
C PHE A 122 5.68 -18.78 -1.96
N GLY A 123 6.14 -18.24 -0.83
CA GLY A 123 6.90 -18.92 0.20
C GLY A 123 8.42 -18.70 0.11
N LYS A 124 8.91 -17.76 -0.71
CA LYS A 124 10.31 -17.30 -0.70
C LYS A 124 10.55 -16.27 0.41
N GLY A 125 10.25 -16.68 1.64
CA GLY A 125 10.19 -15.80 2.80
C GLY A 125 8.97 -16.18 3.63
N ASN A 126 8.44 -15.23 4.40
CA ASN A 126 7.21 -15.38 5.18
C ASN A 126 6.00 -14.74 4.49
N ASP A 127 5.84 -14.98 3.19
CA ASP A 127 4.79 -14.40 2.37
C ASP A 127 3.38 -14.68 2.88
N ARG A 128 2.47 -13.74 2.62
CA ARG A 128 1.06 -13.86 3.00
C ARG A 128 0.12 -13.44 1.89
N LEU A 129 -1.03 -14.13 1.87
CA LEU A 129 -2.17 -13.79 1.04
C LEU A 129 -3.12 -12.89 1.83
N VAL A 130 -3.45 -11.74 1.28
CA VAL A 130 -4.40 -10.80 1.87
C VAL A 130 -5.77 -11.04 1.26
N LEU A 131 -6.68 -11.56 2.07
CA LEU A 131 -8.08 -11.76 1.74
C LEU A 131 -8.84 -10.46 1.99
N THR A 132 -9.54 -9.97 0.96
CA THR A 132 -10.36 -8.76 1.02
C THR A 132 -11.85 -9.10 1.14
N GLY A 133 -12.71 -8.08 1.28
CA GLY A 133 -14.17 -8.26 1.25
C GLY A 133 -14.75 -9.07 2.42
N GLY A 134 -14.01 -9.20 3.52
CA GLY A 134 -14.42 -9.95 4.72
C GLY A 134 -14.14 -11.44 4.65
N LEU A 135 -13.50 -11.95 3.58
CA LEU A 135 -13.14 -13.35 3.44
C LEU A 135 -12.15 -13.78 4.54
N LYS A 136 -12.41 -14.97 5.08
CA LYS A 136 -11.56 -15.62 6.08
C LYS A 136 -11.02 -16.94 5.56
N PHE A 137 -9.96 -17.43 6.16
CA PHE A 137 -9.39 -18.74 5.84
C PHE A 137 -10.44 -19.88 5.87
N SER A 138 -11.40 -19.82 6.80
CA SER A 138 -12.51 -20.78 6.90
C SER A 138 -13.44 -20.80 5.69
N ASP A 139 -13.42 -19.72 4.92
CA ASP A 139 -14.28 -19.48 3.77
C ASP A 139 -13.60 -19.95 2.47
N LEU A 140 -12.40 -20.56 2.57
CA LEU A 140 -11.63 -21.01 1.43
C LEU A 140 -11.80 -22.51 1.16
N ASN A 141 -11.80 -22.86 -0.12
CA ASN A 141 -11.53 -24.21 -0.60
C ASN A 141 -10.14 -24.23 -1.23
N ILE A 142 -9.20 -24.93 -0.58
CA ILE A 142 -7.81 -25.05 -1.02
C ILE A 142 -7.60 -26.46 -1.56
N SER A 143 -7.12 -26.57 -2.79
CA SER A 143 -6.88 -27.85 -3.46
C SER A 143 -5.53 -27.85 -4.16
N PHE A 144 -4.90 -29.02 -4.27
CA PHE A 144 -3.63 -29.17 -4.99
C PHE A 144 -3.86 -29.93 -6.29
N ALA A 145 -3.42 -29.37 -7.41
CA ALA A 145 -3.54 -29.96 -8.74
C ALA A 145 -2.30 -29.63 -9.57
N GLU A 146 -1.73 -30.65 -10.22
CA GLU A 146 -0.64 -30.50 -11.22
C GLU A 146 0.59 -29.71 -10.72
N GLY A 147 0.93 -29.81 -9.44
CA GLY A 147 2.07 -29.08 -8.86
C GLY A 147 1.72 -27.69 -8.32
N ASN A 148 0.46 -27.27 -8.43
CA ASN A 148 -0.02 -25.96 -8.01
C ASN A 148 -1.06 -26.07 -6.90
N THR A 149 -1.11 -25.07 -6.03
CA THR A 149 -2.22 -24.89 -5.09
C THR A 149 -3.24 -23.92 -5.68
N VAL A 150 -4.50 -24.33 -5.71
CA VAL A 150 -5.64 -23.52 -6.15
C VAL A 150 -6.46 -23.13 -4.93
N VAL A 151 -6.66 -21.83 -4.75
CA VAL A 151 -7.49 -21.26 -3.70
C VAL A 151 -8.78 -20.74 -4.31
N LYS A 152 -9.91 -21.13 -3.71
CA LYS A 152 -11.25 -20.69 -4.13
C LYS A 152 -12.02 -20.14 -2.94
N ASP A 153 -12.92 -19.22 -3.21
CA ASP A 153 -14.02 -18.92 -2.30
C ASP A 153 -14.96 -20.14 -2.25
N ARG A 154 -15.17 -20.67 -1.05
CA ARG A 154 -16.01 -21.85 -0.80
C ARG A 154 -17.49 -21.59 -1.07
N LEU A 155 -17.98 -20.37 -0.82
CA LEU A 155 -19.39 -20.02 -0.96
C LEU A 155 -19.75 -19.81 -2.43
N THR A 156 -18.95 -19.01 -3.13
CA THR A 156 -19.22 -18.66 -4.53
C THR A 156 -18.63 -19.66 -5.52
N GLY A 157 -17.62 -20.43 -5.12
CA GLY A 157 -16.87 -21.34 -5.98
C GLY A 157 -15.87 -20.62 -6.90
N LYS A 158 -15.74 -19.29 -6.78
CA LYS A 158 -14.83 -18.47 -7.58
C LYS A 158 -13.38 -18.81 -7.27
N TYR A 159 -12.55 -18.85 -8.32
CA TYR A 159 -11.10 -18.96 -8.17
C TYR A 159 -10.56 -17.62 -7.68
N LEU A 160 -9.70 -17.67 -6.67
CA LEU A 160 -9.06 -16.47 -6.11
C LEU A 160 -7.62 -16.38 -6.60
N VAL A 161 -6.87 -17.49 -6.53
CA VAL A 161 -5.47 -17.51 -6.97
C VAL A 161 -4.98 -18.93 -7.22
N VAL A 162 -4.00 -19.05 -8.10
CA VAL A 162 -3.18 -20.24 -8.31
C VAL A 162 -1.75 -19.96 -7.84
N LEU A 163 -1.29 -20.69 -6.84
CA LEU A 163 0.08 -20.64 -6.35
C LEU A 163 0.92 -21.74 -7.01
N GLN A 164 1.99 -21.37 -7.68
CA GLN A 164 2.88 -22.33 -8.33
C GLN A 164 3.83 -22.97 -7.33
N GLY A 165 3.95 -24.31 -7.35
CA GLY A 165 4.91 -25.05 -6.53
C GLY A 165 4.62 -25.07 -5.02
N VAL A 166 3.54 -24.42 -4.56
CA VAL A 166 3.14 -24.43 -3.15
C VAL A 166 2.37 -25.70 -2.82
N THR A 167 2.71 -26.35 -1.71
CA THR A 167 2.08 -27.62 -1.28
C THR A 167 1.50 -27.59 0.13
N ASN A 168 1.75 -26.53 0.90
CA ASN A 168 1.29 -26.43 2.29
C ASN A 168 0.89 -24.99 2.63
N LEU A 169 -0.42 -24.73 2.63
CA LEU A 169 -1.01 -23.48 3.12
C LEU A 169 -1.71 -23.73 4.45
N ILE A 170 -1.43 -22.87 5.42
CA ILE A 170 -2.05 -22.88 6.74
C ILE A 170 -2.64 -21.50 7.04
N ASN A 171 -3.50 -21.41 8.06
CA ASN A 171 -4.20 -20.18 8.42
C ASN A 171 -3.26 -18.97 8.61
N SER A 172 -2.04 -19.16 9.12
CA SER A 172 -1.08 -18.07 9.32
C SER A 172 -0.50 -17.49 8.03
N ASN A 173 -0.71 -18.14 6.88
CA ASN A 173 -0.36 -17.59 5.57
C ASN A 173 -1.38 -16.55 5.09
N PHE A 174 -2.48 -16.32 5.81
CA PHE A 174 -3.56 -15.46 5.38
C PHE A 174 -3.77 -14.29 6.33
N ILE A 175 -4.08 -13.13 5.77
CA ILE A 175 -4.56 -11.94 6.48
C ILE A 175 -5.96 -11.65 5.97
N SER A 176 -6.93 -11.47 6.87
CA SER A 176 -8.32 -11.14 6.50
C SER A 176 -8.64 -9.67 6.76
N LEU A 177 -9.13 -8.99 5.73
CA LEU A 177 -9.61 -7.61 5.78
C LEU A 177 -11.13 -7.57 5.53
N ILE A 178 -11.82 -6.63 6.17
CA ILE A 178 -13.29 -6.52 6.10
C ILE A 178 -13.76 -5.76 4.84
N GLY A 179 -12.86 -5.02 4.16
CA GLY A 179 -13.15 -4.21 2.97
C GLY A 179 -12.32 -4.61 1.74
N SER A 180 -12.62 -3.98 0.59
CA SER A 180 -11.77 -4.00 -0.61
C SER A 180 -10.53 -3.13 -0.42
N ILE A 181 -9.55 -3.33 -1.29
CA ILE A 181 -8.45 -2.41 -1.53
C ILE A 181 -8.68 -1.90 -2.95
N GLU A 182 -9.11 -0.65 -3.12
CA GLU A 182 -9.41 -0.06 -4.43
C GLU A 182 -8.18 0.62 -5.04
N GLN A 183 -8.20 0.72 -6.37
CA GLN A 183 -7.24 1.50 -7.16
C GLN A 183 -7.29 2.99 -6.75
N GLY A 184 -6.13 3.60 -6.53
CA GLY A 184 -6.03 4.98 -6.02
C GLY A 184 -6.04 5.08 -4.50
N GLN A 185 -5.62 4.02 -3.80
CA GLN A 185 -5.57 3.99 -2.33
C GLN A 185 -4.24 4.03 -1.65
N ILE A 186 -3.15 4.16 -2.40
CA ILE A 186 -1.98 4.89 -1.95
C ILE A 186 -1.36 5.51 -3.20
N LEU A 187 -1.74 6.76 -3.51
CA LEU A 187 -0.80 7.69 -4.13
C LEU A 187 -0.74 8.95 -3.28
N PRO A 188 0.18 9.00 -2.33
CA PRO A 188 0.32 10.18 -1.53
C PRO A 188 1.03 11.23 -2.36
N VAL A 189 0.29 12.24 -2.80
CA VAL A 189 0.89 13.50 -3.21
C VAL A 189 1.70 14.01 -2.02
N SER A 190 3.01 14.16 -2.16
CA SER A 190 3.82 14.74 -1.10
C SER A 190 3.65 16.25 -1.09
N THR A 191 3.24 16.83 0.05
CA THR A 191 3.34 18.27 0.27
C THR A 191 4.49 18.58 1.20
N THR A 192 5.18 19.70 0.97
CA THR A 192 6.13 20.21 1.95
C THR A 192 5.38 21.03 2.98
N THR A 193 5.47 20.62 4.24
CA THR A 193 4.84 21.31 5.35
C THR A 193 5.89 21.82 6.33
N ILE A 194 5.70 23.02 6.87
CA ILE A 194 6.58 23.58 7.89
C ILE A 194 5.98 23.33 9.27
N ILE A 195 6.63 22.46 10.05
CA ILE A 195 6.26 22.10 11.41
C ILE A 195 7.36 22.62 12.35
N SER A 196 7.01 23.57 13.22
CA SER A 196 7.96 24.23 14.13
C SER A 196 9.22 24.75 13.44
N GLY A 197 9.08 25.30 12.23
CA GLY A 197 10.21 25.83 11.45
C GLY A 197 11.03 24.78 10.69
N ASN A 198 10.64 23.51 10.72
CA ASN A 198 11.29 22.43 9.98
C ASN A 198 10.41 21.95 8.83
N ALA A 199 10.99 21.77 7.64
CA ALA A 199 10.30 21.19 6.51
C ALA A 199 10.15 19.68 6.68
N ILE A 200 8.93 19.18 6.51
CA ILE A 200 8.58 17.75 6.50
C ILE A 200 7.81 17.46 5.23
N GLY A 201 8.23 16.44 4.49
CA GLY A 201 7.49 15.91 3.35
C GLY A 201 6.35 15.02 3.83
N LEU A 202 5.11 15.44 3.58
CA LEU A 202 3.92 14.72 4.01
C LEU A 202 3.25 14.06 2.83
N GLU A 203 3.15 12.74 2.92
CA GLU A 203 2.32 11.93 2.05
C GLU A 203 0.83 12.21 2.32
N VAL A 204 0.02 12.59 1.35
CA VAL A 204 -1.39 12.96 1.61
C VAL A 204 -2.35 11.81 1.31
N ALA A 205 -3.04 11.30 2.34
CA ALA A 205 -4.08 10.28 2.28
C ALA A 205 -5.47 10.92 2.01
N GLN A 206 -5.78 11.15 0.73
CA GLN A 206 -6.96 11.90 0.26
C GLN A 206 -8.26 11.09 0.31
N THR A 207 -8.22 9.80 -0.01
CA THR A 207 -9.41 8.95 -0.10
C THR A 207 -9.75 8.26 1.22
N THR A 208 -10.99 7.80 1.38
CA THR A 208 -11.43 7.12 2.61
C THR A 208 -10.64 5.87 2.96
N ILE A 209 -10.01 5.23 1.98
CA ILE A 209 -9.26 4.01 2.22
C ILE A 209 -7.74 4.25 2.23
N GLU A 210 -7.21 5.30 1.58
CA GLU A 210 -5.88 5.82 1.93
C GLU A 210 -5.83 6.12 3.43
N GLN A 211 -6.90 6.74 3.95
CA GLN A 211 -7.04 7.01 5.38
C GLN A 211 -7.25 5.74 6.22
N ALA A 212 -7.85 4.69 5.66
CA ALA A 212 -8.05 3.43 6.38
C ALA A 212 -6.77 2.58 6.45
N ILE A 213 -5.90 2.67 5.44
CA ILE A 213 -4.62 1.98 5.37
C ILE A 213 -3.55 2.76 6.14
N GLY A 214 -3.46 4.07 5.95
CA GLY A 214 -2.46 4.92 6.61
C GLY A 214 -1.03 4.39 6.44
N LEU A 215 -0.31 4.24 7.55
CA LEU A 215 1.07 3.75 7.59
C LEU A 215 1.18 2.24 7.90
N MET A 216 0.14 1.44 7.64
CA MET A 216 0.19 -0.02 7.84
C MET A 216 1.37 -0.67 7.11
N TYR A 217 1.99 -1.66 7.76
CA TYR A 217 3.10 -2.50 7.27
C TYR A 217 4.43 -1.81 6.97
N ARG A 218 4.49 -0.47 6.98
CA ARG A 218 5.77 0.24 6.85
C ARG A 218 6.68 -0.07 8.03
N THR A 219 7.93 -0.39 7.76
CA THR A 219 8.92 -0.74 8.80
C THR A 219 9.72 0.46 9.29
N GLU A 220 9.67 1.59 8.58
CA GLU A 220 10.38 2.82 8.92
C GLU A 220 9.65 4.08 8.44
N LEU A 221 9.92 5.20 9.10
CA LEU A 221 9.45 6.53 8.71
C LEU A 221 10.56 7.56 9.02
N PRO A 222 11.19 8.17 7.99
CA PRO A 222 12.25 9.16 8.19
C PRO A 222 11.82 10.42 8.97
N ASP A 223 12.76 11.07 9.66
CA ASP A 223 12.51 12.27 10.48
C ASP A 223 11.97 13.49 9.71
N ASN A 224 12.17 13.52 8.40
CA ASN A 224 11.70 14.54 7.48
C ASN A 224 10.48 14.08 6.66
N ARG A 225 9.82 13.00 7.08
CA ARG A 225 8.65 12.43 6.42
C ARG A 225 7.48 12.21 7.39
N GLY A 226 6.29 12.14 6.83
CA GLY A 226 5.04 11.84 7.54
C GLY A 226 3.89 11.60 6.57
N MET A 227 2.69 11.43 7.10
CA MET A 227 1.45 11.31 6.33
C MET A 227 0.39 12.30 6.83
N LEU A 228 -0.28 13.02 5.93
CA LEU A 228 -1.39 13.91 6.19
C LEU A 228 -2.70 13.23 5.78
N PHE A 229 -3.71 13.28 6.65
CA PHE A 229 -5.06 12.76 6.45
C PHE A 229 -6.04 13.94 6.44
N PRO A 230 -6.46 14.47 5.27
CA PRO A 230 -7.46 15.52 5.18
C PRO A 230 -8.83 15.02 5.63
N ILE A 231 -9.52 15.77 6.49
CA ILE A 231 -10.83 15.40 7.04
C ILE A 231 -11.90 16.35 6.51
N GLU A 232 -12.61 15.91 5.47
CA GLU A 232 -13.71 16.66 4.86
C GLU A 232 -15.01 15.84 4.81
N PRO A 233 -16.15 16.37 5.27
CA PRO A 233 -16.27 17.59 6.06
C PRO A 233 -15.59 17.42 7.44
N PRO A 234 -15.15 18.52 8.07
CA PRO A 234 -14.48 18.44 9.37
C PRO A 234 -15.36 17.76 10.42
N ARG A 235 -14.78 16.82 11.16
CA ARG A 235 -15.51 15.97 12.12
C ARG A 235 -14.58 15.44 13.21
N ASN A 236 -15.15 14.79 14.22
CA ASN A 236 -14.37 14.00 15.17
C ASN A 236 -13.91 12.71 14.48
N VAL A 237 -12.65 12.37 14.66
CA VAL A 237 -12.04 11.17 14.06
C VAL A 237 -11.26 10.39 15.11
N LYS A 238 -11.20 9.07 14.93
CA LYS A 238 -10.39 8.16 15.74
C LYS A 238 -9.53 7.32 14.79
N PHE A 239 -8.26 7.22 15.10
CA PHE A 239 -7.25 6.45 14.38
C PHE A 239 -6.91 5.20 15.19
N TRP A 240 -6.43 4.16 14.54
CA TRP A 240 -5.96 2.94 15.19
C TRP A 240 -4.59 2.56 14.64
N MET A 241 -3.85 1.74 15.38
CA MET A 241 -2.49 1.33 14.99
C MET A 241 -2.46 -0.07 14.38
N LYS A 242 -3.61 -0.61 13.98
CA LYS A 242 -3.70 -1.99 13.48
C LYS A 242 -2.76 -2.17 12.30
N ASN A 243 -1.88 -3.15 12.38
CA ASN A 243 -0.83 -3.46 11.40
C ASN A 243 0.23 -2.36 11.21
N VAL A 244 0.35 -1.39 12.10
CA VAL A 244 1.45 -0.40 12.09
C VAL A 244 2.55 -0.91 13.03
N PRO A 245 3.74 -1.30 12.53
CA PRO A 245 4.79 -1.94 13.35
C PRO A 245 5.77 -0.94 13.97
N MET A 246 5.53 0.37 13.83
CA MET A 246 6.34 1.44 14.43
C MET A 246 5.53 2.33 15.37
N GLU A 247 6.24 3.09 16.19
CA GLU A 247 5.65 4.14 17.02
C GLU A 247 5.41 5.41 16.20
N LEU A 248 4.27 6.08 16.41
CA LEU A 248 3.88 7.30 15.69
C LEU A 248 3.46 8.41 16.65
N ASP A 249 3.68 9.66 16.26
CA ASP A 249 3.02 10.82 16.85
C ASP A 249 1.86 11.25 15.92
N MET A 250 0.67 11.47 16.50
CA MET A 250 -0.52 11.94 15.79
C MET A 250 -0.82 13.40 16.14
N ILE A 251 -0.86 14.26 15.12
CA ILE A 251 -1.05 15.71 15.24
C ILE A 251 -2.39 16.07 14.61
N PHE A 252 -3.33 16.53 15.43
CA PHE A 252 -4.69 16.86 14.98
C PHE A 252 -4.79 18.36 14.70
N LEU A 253 -5.30 18.72 13.52
CA LEU A 253 -5.32 20.08 13.01
C LEU A 253 -6.75 20.62 12.83
N ARG A 254 -6.87 21.92 13.02
CA ARG A 254 -8.03 22.69 12.59
C ARG A 254 -7.57 24.00 11.97
N ASP A 255 -7.90 24.24 10.71
CA ASP A 255 -7.54 25.44 9.96
C ASP A 255 -6.02 25.73 10.02
N GLY A 256 -5.22 24.66 9.93
CA GLY A 256 -3.75 24.71 10.04
C GLY A 256 -3.19 24.93 11.46
N ILE A 257 -4.03 24.90 12.50
CA ILE A 257 -3.62 25.05 13.90
C ILE A 257 -3.67 23.71 14.63
N VAL A 258 -2.59 23.37 15.33
CA VAL A 258 -2.51 22.17 16.17
C VAL A 258 -3.52 22.25 17.32
N GLN A 259 -4.46 21.31 17.32
CA GLN A 259 -5.50 21.18 18.36
C GLN A 259 -5.12 20.16 19.42
N ALA A 260 -4.44 19.08 19.03
CA ALA A 260 -3.96 18.04 19.93
C ALA A 260 -2.73 17.35 19.33
N VAL A 261 -1.87 16.87 20.20
CA VAL A 261 -0.77 15.95 19.86
C VAL A 261 -0.90 14.74 20.76
N ILE A 262 -1.01 13.55 20.15
CA ILE A 262 -0.92 12.28 20.86
C ILE A 262 0.44 11.69 20.49
N ALA A 263 1.40 11.80 21.40
CA ALA A 263 2.76 11.35 21.16
C ALA A 263 2.93 9.87 21.52
N ASN A 264 3.91 9.24 20.87
CA ASN A 264 4.39 7.90 21.15
C ASN A 264 3.27 6.84 21.13
N VAL A 265 2.40 6.91 20.13
CA VAL A 265 1.34 5.91 19.94
C VAL A 265 2.00 4.58 19.58
N PRO A 266 1.84 3.52 20.40
CA PRO A 266 2.61 2.30 20.24
C PRO A 266 2.17 1.49 19.01
N PRO A 267 3.09 0.70 18.42
CA PRO A 267 2.75 -0.20 17.33
C PRO A 267 1.70 -1.23 17.75
N CYS A 268 0.87 -1.68 16.81
CA CYS A 268 -0.15 -2.70 17.09
C CYS A 268 -0.35 -3.67 15.93
N VAL A 269 0.25 -4.85 16.00
CA VAL A 269 0.13 -5.91 14.98
C VAL A 269 -0.86 -7.02 15.38
N THR A 270 -1.82 -6.71 16.27
CA THR A 270 -2.79 -7.69 16.79
C THR A 270 -4.20 -7.45 16.27
N GLU A 271 -5.10 -8.40 16.46
CA GLU A 271 -6.49 -8.27 16.00
C GLU A 271 -7.30 -7.20 16.76
N SER A 272 -6.88 -6.82 17.97
CA SER A 272 -7.55 -5.83 18.80
C SER A 272 -6.60 -4.68 19.13
N CYS A 273 -6.79 -3.55 18.45
CA CYS A 273 -6.00 -2.35 18.66
C CYS A 273 -6.85 -1.22 19.26
N PRO A 274 -6.32 -0.47 20.23
CA PRO A 274 -6.97 0.74 20.73
C PRO A 274 -7.15 1.78 19.61
N SER A 275 -8.13 2.65 19.80
CA SER A 275 -8.30 3.83 18.96
C SER A 275 -7.90 5.11 19.71
N TYR A 276 -7.33 6.05 18.96
CA TYR A 276 -6.72 7.27 19.44
C TYR A 276 -7.34 8.46 18.73
N GLY A 277 -7.56 9.54 19.46
CA GLY A 277 -8.03 10.79 18.88
C GLY A 277 -8.81 11.61 19.89
N PRO A 278 -8.72 12.94 19.85
CA PRO A 278 -9.50 13.82 20.71
C PRO A 278 -10.99 13.83 20.32
N ASP A 279 -11.87 14.21 21.25
CA ASP A 279 -13.30 14.43 20.98
C ASP A 279 -13.56 15.87 20.52
N ILE A 280 -12.84 16.29 19.47
CA ILE A 280 -12.92 17.64 18.88
C ILE A 280 -12.98 17.54 17.35
N THR A 281 -13.61 18.55 16.74
CA THR A 281 -13.73 18.64 15.28
C THR A 281 -12.40 19.09 14.66
N VAL A 282 -11.86 18.28 13.76
CA VAL A 282 -10.61 18.53 13.03
C VAL A 282 -10.87 18.48 11.53
N ASP A 283 -9.99 19.11 10.76
CA ASP A 283 -9.97 19.08 9.29
C ASP A 283 -8.70 18.43 8.71
N GLY A 284 -7.78 18.01 9.58
CA GLY A 284 -6.60 17.26 9.18
C GLY A 284 -5.96 16.51 10.35
N VAL A 285 -5.27 15.41 10.05
CA VAL A 285 -4.40 14.70 10.99
C VAL A 285 -3.05 14.46 10.32
N ILE A 286 -1.93 14.67 11.03
CA ILE A 286 -0.60 14.33 10.54
C ILE A 286 -0.02 13.21 11.41
N GLU A 287 0.49 12.16 10.78
CA GLU A 287 1.29 11.11 11.43
C GLU A 287 2.77 11.30 11.07
N ILE A 288 3.63 11.33 12.08
CA ILE A 288 5.09 11.35 11.95
C ILE A 288 5.72 10.30 12.88
N ARG A 289 7.02 10.04 12.75
CA ARG A 289 7.74 9.09 13.62
C ARG A 289 7.49 9.41 15.11
N GLY A 290 7.31 8.37 15.92
CA GLY A 290 7.17 8.50 17.37
C GLY A 290 8.29 9.31 18.01
N GLY A 291 7.92 10.25 18.88
CA GLY A 291 8.81 11.19 19.58
C GLY A 291 9.20 12.42 18.76
N ARG A 292 8.94 12.43 17.44
CA ARG A 292 9.37 13.51 16.54
C ARG A 292 8.67 14.84 16.84
N ALA A 293 7.41 14.83 17.26
CA ALA A 293 6.69 16.05 17.63
C ALA A 293 7.36 16.75 18.83
N ALA A 294 7.89 15.97 19.78
CA ALA A 294 8.62 16.50 20.93
C ALA A 294 9.99 17.07 20.53
N GLU A 295 10.72 16.41 19.63
CA GLU A 295 11.98 16.91 19.07
C GLU A 295 11.80 18.23 18.31
N LEU A 296 10.69 18.36 17.59
CA LEU A 296 10.28 19.60 16.90
C LEU A 296 9.74 20.66 17.88
N GLY A 297 9.50 20.30 19.14
CA GLY A 297 8.94 21.20 20.14
C GLY A 297 7.50 21.63 19.86
N LEU A 298 6.74 20.82 19.11
CA LEU A 298 5.37 21.12 18.68
C LEU A 298 4.39 21.16 19.86
N LYS A 299 3.49 22.13 19.88
CA LYS A 299 2.49 22.34 20.94
C LYS A 299 1.13 22.72 20.37
N VAL A 300 0.09 22.51 21.18
CA VAL A 300 -1.25 23.01 20.89
C VAL A 300 -1.21 24.53 20.70
N GLY A 301 -1.83 25.00 19.62
CA GLY A 301 -1.82 26.40 19.20
C GLY A 301 -0.74 26.75 18.17
N ASP A 302 0.24 25.87 17.94
CA ASP A 302 1.22 26.07 16.87
C ASP A 302 0.54 26.00 15.50
N ARG A 303 1.09 26.75 14.55
CA ARG A 303 0.62 26.75 13.17
C ARG A 303 1.50 25.86 12.31
N VAL A 304 0.83 25.01 11.54
CA VAL A 304 1.40 24.15 10.52
C VAL A 304 1.04 24.76 9.16
N PHE A 305 2.04 24.94 8.31
CA PHE A 305 1.90 25.57 6.98
C PHE A 305 2.11 24.54 5.88
#